data_AF-A0A2X0LXG7-F1
#
_entry.id   AF-A0A2X0LXG7-F1
#
_cell.length_a   1.000
_cell.length_b   1.000
_cell.length_c   1.000
_cell.angle_alpha   90.00
_cell.angle_beta   90.00
_cell.angle_gamma   90.00
#
_symmetry.space_group_name_H-M   'P 1'
#
loop_
_entity.id
_entity.type
_entity.pdbx_description
1 polymer ?
#
loop_
_entity_poly.entity_id
_entity_poly.type
_entity_poly.pdbx_seq_one_letter_code
_entity_poly.pdbx_strand_id
1 'polypeptide(L)' 'MAKSKNHTAHNQTRKAHRNGIKKPKTNKYPSLKGVDPKFRRNARHAAMGTQKGALCRAQLEQAVPRARERRVDDGTHSE' A
#
# COMPACT_ATOMS: atom_id res chain seq x y z
N MET A 1 -22.10 60.20 -2.91
CA MET A 1 -21.51 58.85 -2.89
C MET A 1 -22.15 58.07 -1.74
N ALA A 2 -22.96 57.04 -2.02
CA ALA A 2 -23.63 56.28 -0.96
C ALA A 2 -22.68 55.18 -0.45
N LYS A 3 -22.52 55.07 0.88
CA LYS A 3 -21.68 54.03 1.50
C LYS A 3 -22.44 52.69 1.49
N SER A 4 -21.79 51.63 1.01
CA SER A 4 -22.31 50.26 1.05
C SER A 4 -21.78 49.48 2.26
N LYS A 5 -22.35 48.31 2.54
CA LYS A 5 -21.83 47.41 3.59
C LYS A 5 -20.53 46.74 3.13
N ASN A 6 -19.48 46.84 3.95
CA ASN A 6 -18.14 46.38 3.60
C ASN A 6 -17.91 44.86 3.82
N HIS A 7 -18.71 44.19 4.65
CA HIS A 7 -18.53 42.75 4.95
C HIS A 7 -19.83 42.04 5.38
N THR A 8 -20.02 40.79 4.97
CA THR A 8 -21.10 39.90 5.47
C THR A 8 -20.75 38.41 5.34
N ALA A 9 -21.02 37.65 6.41
CA ALA A 9 -20.93 36.19 6.41
C ALA A 9 -22.32 35.49 6.38
N HIS A 10 -23.40 36.25 6.16
CA HIS A 10 -24.80 35.81 6.38
C HIS A 10 -25.21 34.52 5.64
N ASN A 11 -24.72 34.30 4.42
CA ASN A 11 -25.05 33.13 3.60
C ASN A 11 -23.87 32.14 3.48
N GLN A 12 -22.77 32.33 4.21
CA GLN A 12 -21.60 31.47 4.03
C GLN A 12 -21.86 30.06 4.55
N THR A 13 -22.42 29.94 5.75
CA THR A 13 -22.79 28.66 6.36
C THR A 13 -23.80 27.91 5.49
N ARG A 14 -24.90 28.56 5.09
CA ARG A 14 -25.91 27.92 4.25
C ARG A 14 -25.33 27.39 2.93
N LYS A 15 -24.46 28.15 2.26
CA LYS A 15 -23.76 27.68 1.06
C LYS A 15 -22.85 26.47 1.33
N ALA A 16 -22.09 26.50 2.42
CA ALA A 16 -21.22 25.37 2.81
C ALA A 16 -22.02 24.10 3.10
N HIS A 17 -23.20 24.24 3.71
CA HIS A 17 -24.08 23.13 4.03
C HIS A 17 -24.93 22.62 2.85
N ARG A 18 -25.15 23.40 1.78
CA ARG A 18 -25.88 22.93 0.57
C ARG A 18 -25.29 21.65 -0.03
N ASN A 19 -23.95 21.56 -0.08
CA ASN A 19 -23.25 20.37 -0.55
C ASN A 19 -22.77 19.45 0.59
N GLY A 20 -23.02 19.86 1.84
CA GLY A 20 -22.51 19.26 3.06
C GLY A 20 -21.01 19.50 3.28
N ILE A 21 -20.61 19.66 4.54
CA ILE A 21 -19.20 19.74 4.93
C ILE A 21 -18.63 18.31 4.94
N LYS A 22 -17.85 17.97 3.91
CA LYS A 22 -17.25 16.64 3.79
C LYS A 22 -15.98 16.54 4.63
N LYS A 23 -15.86 15.47 5.42
CA LYS A 23 -14.64 15.13 6.14
C LYS A 23 -13.58 14.58 5.17
N PRO A 24 -12.27 14.79 5.43
CA PRO A 24 -11.23 14.14 4.65
C PRO A 24 -11.35 12.62 4.77
N LYS A 25 -11.03 11.90 3.70
CA LYS A 25 -11.05 10.44 3.68
C LYS A 25 -9.91 9.91 4.54
N THR A 26 -10.22 8.97 5.44
CA THR A 26 -9.21 8.24 6.22
C THR A 26 -8.78 7.01 5.44
N ASN A 27 -7.48 6.83 5.26
CA ASN A 27 -6.89 5.63 4.68
C ASN A 27 -6.20 4.83 5.78
N LYS A 28 -6.18 3.49 5.65
CA LYS A 28 -5.50 2.60 6.61
C LYS A 28 -4.01 2.94 6.78
N TYR A 29 -3.37 3.41 5.70
CA TYR A 29 -1.96 3.79 5.70
C TYR A 29 -1.82 5.25 5.19
N PRO A 30 -1.45 6.20 6.06
CA PRO A 30 -1.19 7.58 5.64
C PRO A 30 0.18 7.73 4.98
N SER A 31 0.43 8.88 4.34
CA SER A 31 1.74 9.20 3.79
C SER A 31 2.77 9.42 4.91
N LEU A 32 3.98 8.91 4.74
CA LEU A 32 5.09 9.13 5.69
C LEU A 32 5.89 10.41 5.37
N LYS A 33 5.26 11.42 4.76
CA LYS A 33 5.89 12.71 4.45
C LYS A 33 6.05 13.52 5.75
N GLY A 34 7.25 14.02 6.01
CA GLY A 34 7.58 14.75 7.24
C GLY A 34 8.04 13.87 8.41
N VAL A 35 8.07 12.55 8.24
CA VAL A 35 8.68 11.62 9.22
C VAL A 35 10.20 11.71 9.12
N ASP A 36 10.88 11.53 10.26
CA ASP A 36 12.35 11.59 10.37
C ASP A 36 13.06 10.84 9.21
N PRO A 37 13.89 11.54 8.43
CA PRO A 37 14.65 10.95 7.34
C PRO A 37 15.52 9.77 7.75
N LYS A 38 16.06 9.73 8.98
CA LYS A 38 16.90 8.62 9.44
C LYS A 38 16.07 7.35 9.65
N PHE A 39 14.93 7.47 10.34
CA PHE A 39 13.96 6.37 10.47
C PHE A 39 13.48 5.87 9.10
N ARG A 40 13.11 6.79 8.19
CA ARG A 40 12.64 6.46 6.83
C ARG A 40 13.66 5.68 6.01
N ARG A 41 14.94 6.06 6.08
CA ARG A 41 16.03 5.35 5.40
C ARG A 41 16.17 3.94 5.93
N ASN A 42 16.23 3.78 7.25
CA ASN A 42 16.34 2.46 7.88
C ASN A 42 15.14 1.54 7.53
N ALA A 43 13.91 2.05 7.68
CA ALA A 43 12.70 1.29 7.37
C ALA A 43 12.67 0.82 5.91
N ARG A 44 13.15 1.65 4.97
CA ARG A 44 13.29 1.27 3.56
C ARG A 44 14.29 0.11 3.39
N HIS A 45 15.47 0.19 3.99
CA HIS A 45 16.47 -0.87 3.90
C HIS A 45 16.00 -2.18 4.51
N ALA A 46 15.34 -2.13 5.68
CA ALA A 46 14.76 -3.31 6.32
C ALA A 46 13.72 -3.99 5.43
N ALA A 47 12.76 -3.22 4.88
CA ALA A 47 11.73 -3.76 3.98
C ALA A 47 12.32 -4.39 2.71
N MET A 48 13.32 -3.74 2.09
CA MET A 48 14.01 -4.27 0.91
C MET A 48 14.76 -5.58 1.23
N GLY A 49 15.40 -5.66 2.40
CA GLY A 49 16.09 -6.87 2.87
C GLY A 49 15.14 -8.04 3.04
N THR A 50 13.99 -7.83 3.70
CA THR A 50 12.96 -8.86 3.87
C THR A 50 12.39 -9.34 2.53
N GLN A 51 12.12 -8.42 1.60
CA GLN A 51 11.63 -8.77 0.26
C GLN A 51 12.63 -9.63 -0.51
N LYS A 52 13.92 -9.26 -0.50
CA LYS A 52 14.96 -10.04 -1.18
C LYS A 52 15.13 -11.44 -0.57
N GLY A 53 15.09 -11.55 0.75
CA GLY A 53 15.14 -12.84 1.46
C GLY A 53 13.93 -13.72 1.15
N ALA A 54 12.73 -13.13 1.13
CA ALA A 54 11.50 -13.83 0.77
C ALA A 54 11.53 -14.33 -0.69
N LEU A 55 12.02 -13.51 -1.63
CA LEU A 55 12.18 -13.90 -3.02
C LEU A 55 13.20 -15.03 -3.19
N CYS A 56 14.36 -14.94 -2.53
CA CYS A 56 15.38 -16.00 -2.55
C CYS A 56 14.83 -17.32 -2.00
N ARG A 57 14.10 -17.26 -0.87
CA ARG A 57 13.43 -18.43 -0.28
C ARG A 57 12.38 -19.02 -1.22
N ALA A 58 11.54 -18.18 -1.81
CA ALA A 58 10.52 -18.63 -2.76
C ALA A 58 11.13 -19.29 -4.02
N GLN A 59 12.26 -18.77 -4.52
CA GLN A 59 13.00 -19.38 -5.63
C GLN A 59 13.61 -20.73 -5.25
N LEU A 60 14.17 -20.84 -4.04
CA LEU A 60 14.70 -22.10 -3.52
C LEU A 60 13.58 -23.14 -3.39
N GLU A 61 12.43 -22.75 -2.87
CA GLU A 61 11.26 -23.62 -2.68
C GLU A 61 10.65 -24.09 -4.01
N GLN A 62 10.66 -23.25 -5.06
CA GLN A 62 10.24 -23.64 -6.41
C GLN A 62 11.24 -24.58 -7.12
N ALA A 63 12.51 -24.61 -6.72
CA ALA A 63 13.51 -25.54 -7.26
C ALA A 63 13.38 -26.96 -6.69
N VAL A 64 12.72 -27.13 -5.52
CA VAL A 64 12.68 -28.40 -4.79
C VAL A 64 11.70 -29.45 -5.35
N PRO A 65 10.60 -29.13 -6.08
CA PRO A 65 9.76 -30.16 -6.69
C PRO A 65 10.02 -30.45 -8.19
N ARG A 66 11.20 -30.17 -8.76
CA ARG A 66 11.56 -30.65 -10.13
C ARG A 66 12.54 -31.82 -10.20
N ALA A 67 13.05 -32.29 -9.07
CA ALA A 67 14.00 -33.40 -9.02
C ALA A 67 13.37 -34.77 -8.68
N ARG A 68 12.06 -34.82 -8.38
CA ARG A 68 11.38 -36.05 -7.95
C ARG A 68 10.44 -36.69 -9.00
N GLU A 69 10.09 -36.00 -10.08
CA GLU A 69 9.17 -36.49 -11.13
C GLU A 69 9.89 -36.76 -12.47
N ARG A 70 11.11 -37.30 -12.43
CA ARG A 70 11.82 -37.81 -13.62
C ARG A 70 12.38 -39.23 -13.43
N ARG A 71 11.92 -39.94 -12.39
CA ARG A 71 12.21 -41.35 -12.17
C ARG A 71 10.88 -42.02 -11.89
N VAL A 72 10.63 -43.15 -12.53
CA VAL A 72 9.42 -43.99 -12.46
C VAL A 72 8.34 -43.64 -13.49
N ASP A 73 8.62 -43.91 -14.77
CA ASP A 73 7.59 -44.21 -15.78
C ASP A 73 8.05 -45.27 -16.80
N ASP A 74 8.89 -46.23 -16.36
CA ASP A 74 9.25 -47.39 -17.18
C ASP A 74 9.00 -48.68 -16.39
N GLY A 75 8.02 -49.49 -16.82
CA GLY A 75 8.11 -50.93 -16.66
C GLY A 75 6.97 -51.64 -15.94
N THR A 76 6.10 -52.25 -16.76
CA THR A 76 5.55 -53.61 -16.60
C THR A 76 4.66 -53.89 -15.38
N HIS A 77 3.34 -53.88 -15.60
CA HIS A 77 2.39 -54.68 -14.83
C HIS A 77 2.06 -55.94 -15.64
N SER A 78 2.46 -57.10 -15.16
CA SER A 78 2.03 -58.40 -15.67
C SER A 78 1.98 -59.43 -14.54
N GLU A 79 0.84 -60.12 -14.52
CA GLU A 79 0.39 -61.28 -13.72
C GLU A 79 -0.25 -61.00 -12.35
#